data_AF-A0A8T4J6F7-F1
#
_entry.id   AF-A0A8T4J6F7-F1
#
_cell.length_a   1.000
_cell.length_b   1.000
_cell.length_c   1.000
_cell.angle_alpha   90.00
_cell.angle_beta   90.00
_cell.angle_gamma   90.00
#
_symmetry.space_group_name_H-M   'P 1'
#
loop_
_entity.id
_entity.type
_entity.pdbx_description
1 polymer ?
#
loop_
_entity_poly.entity_id
_entity_poly.type
_entity_poly.pdbx_seq_one_letter_code
_entity_poly.pdbx_strand_id
1 'polypeptide(L)'
;VVAAVVVLGTLASSSGMSLGQSVGGLLGTGDSLDVMLVREFRLPRVVVGLMVGAALGVSGCLTQALAGNRLATPDIIGVNEGATAVVVASVVGSSTAMIGDWWLGPLGAAAAAA
;
A
#
# COMPACT_ATOMS: atom_id res chain seq x y z
N VAL A 1 -13.14 5.84 12.60
CA VAL A 1 -11.78 5.23 12.52
C VAL A 1 -11.10 5.56 11.19
N VAL A 2 -11.65 5.19 10.03
CA VAL A 2 -11.03 5.48 8.71
C VAL A 2 -10.75 6.97 8.49
N ALA A 3 -11.73 7.85 8.76
CA ALA A 3 -11.52 9.30 8.65
C ALA A 3 -10.42 9.82 9.60
N ALA A 4 -10.31 9.24 10.80
CA ALA A 4 -9.25 9.57 11.73
C ALA A 4 -7.88 9.11 11.24
N VAL A 5 -7.79 7.94 10.58
CA VAL A 5 -6.56 7.43 9.94
C VAL A 5 -6.15 8.30 8.76
N VAL A 6 -7.09 8.77 7.94
CA VAL A 6 -6.79 9.72 6.85
C VAL A 6 -6.26 11.03 7.40
N VAL A 7 -6.97 11.60 8.37
CA VAL A 7 -6.58 12.87 8.99
C VAL A 7 -5.22 12.73 9.65
N LEU A 8 -5.00 11.73 10.50
CA LEU A 8 -3.70 11.47 11.12
C LEU A 8 -2.60 11.16 10.08
N GLY A 9 -2.91 10.43 9.01
CA GLY A 9 -1.95 10.10 7.95
C GLY A 9 -1.51 11.31 7.13
N THR A 10 -2.41 12.27 6.90
CA THR A 10 -2.08 13.54 6.22
C THR A 10 -1.37 14.54 7.15
N LEU A 11 -1.63 14.47 8.45
CA LEU A 11 -1.06 15.37 9.47
C LEU A 11 0.25 14.85 10.10
N ALA A 12 0.53 13.54 10.04
CA ALA A 12 1.76 12.95 10.53
C ALA A 12 2.94 13.42 9.66
N SER A 13 3.66 14.42 10.16
CA SER A 13 4.78 15.04 9.46
C SER A 13 6.10 14.63 10.11
N SER A 14 6.96 13.93 9.37
CA SER A 14 8.35 13.65 9.76
C SER A 14 9.33 14.77 9.37
N SER A 15 8.86 15.81 8.67
CA SER A 15 9.68 16.88 8.08
C SER A 15 9.69 18.19 8.88
N GLY A 16 9.17 18.21 10.11
CA GLY A 16 9.13 19.43 10.95
C GLY A 16 8.07 20.48 10.55
N MET A 17 7.21 20.18 9.57
CA MET A 17 6.12 21.08 9.16
C MET A 17 5.04 21.21 10.25
N SER A 18 4.51 22.43 10.44
CA SER A 18 3.42 22.68 11.38
C SER A 18 2.09 22.09 10.88
N LEU A 19 1.15 21.87 11.81
CA LEU A 19 -0.21 21.41 11.49
C LEU A 19 -0.92 22.34 10.49
N GLY A 20 -0.69 23.66 10.60
CA GLY A 20 -1.26 24.65 9.68
C GLY A 20 -0.70 24.54 8.26
N GLN A 21 0.60 24.26 8.12
CA GLN A 21 1.24 24.06 6.82
C GLN A 21 0.79 22.77 6.14
N SER A 22 0.53 21.71 6.90
CA SER A 22 0.03 20.44 6.36
C SER A 22 -1.41 20.56 5.83
N VAL A 23 -2.27 21.29 6.56
CA VAL A 23 -3.64 21.59 6.11
C VAL A 23 -3.62 22.54 4.91
N GLY A 24 -2.75 23.55 4.92
CA GLY A 24 -2.53 24.45 3.78
C GLY A 24 -2.04 23.71 2.54
N GLY A 25 -1.05 22.82 2.67
CA GLY A 25 -0.55 21.96 1.60
C GLY A 25 -1.63 21.05 1.01
N LEU A 26 -2.53 20.52 1.85
CA LEU A 26 -3.68 19.73 1.39
C LEU A 26 -4.67 20.58 0.56
N LEU A 27 -5.01 21.78 1.05
CA LEU A 27 -5.90 22.73 0.39
C LEU A 27 -5.25 23.42 -0.82
N GLY A 28 -3.94 23.28 -1.02
CA GLY A 28 -3.19 23.95 -2.08
C GLY A 28 -2.87 25.42 -1.77
N THR A 29 -3.05 25.83 -0.51
CA THR A 29 -2.77 27.19 -0.02
C THR A 29 -1.52 27.13 0.87
N GLY A 30 -0.34 27.21 0.25
CA GLY A 30 0.94 27.08 0.93
C GLY A 30 2.12 27.17 -0.04
N ASP A 31 3.33 26.96 0.47
CA ASP A 31 4.53 26.90 -0.37
C ASP A 31 4.46 25.74 -1.38
N SER A 32 5.03 25.91 -2.58
CA SER A 32 4.96 24.89 -3.63
C SER A 32 5.59 23.56 -3.20
N LEU A 33 6.63 23.57 -2.36
CA LEU A 33 7.25 22.36 -1.84
C LEU A 33 6.33 21.63 -0.84
N ASP A 34 5.64 22.38 0.02
CA ASP A 34 4.70 21.83 1.01
C ASP A 34 3.49 21.18 0.31
N VAL A 35 2.96 21.82 -0.73
CA VAL A 35 1.86 21.28 -1.55
C VAL A 35 2.29 20.00 -2.27
N MET A 36 3.47 19.99 -2.89
CA MET A 36 4.02 18.81 -3.58
C MET A 36 4.20 17.65 -2.60
N LEU A 37 4.82 17.88 -1.44
CA LEU A 37 5.00 16.85 -0.40
C LEU A 37 3.68 16.24 0.05
N VAL A 38 2.67 17.07 0.31
CA VAL A 38 1.38 16.59 0.81
C VAL A 38 0.58 15.88 -0.30
N ARG A 39 0.48 16.47 -1.49
CA ARG A 39 -0.39 15.96 -2.57
C ARG A 39 0.22 14.85 -3.40
N GLU A 40 1.52 14.89 -3.68
CA GLU A 40 2.17 13.93 -4.57
C GLU A 40 2.85 12.79 -3.83
N PHE A 41 3.24 12.98 -2.56
CA PHE A 41 3.90 11.92 -1.78
C PHE A 41 3.02 11.34 -0.68
N ARG A 42 2.37 12.19 0.14
CA ARG A 42 1.62 11.70 1.32
C ARG A 42 0.24 11.17 0.95
N LEU A 43 -0.54 11.96 0.21
CA LEU A 43 -1.92 11.62 -0.15
C LEU A 43 -2.00 10.29 -0.91
N PRO A 44 -1.15 10.01 -1.92
CA PRO A 44 -1.18 8.73 -2.62
C PRO A 44 -0.85 7.56 -1.69
N ARG A 45 0.09 7.74 -0.75
CA ARG A 45 0.46 6.72 0.22
C ARG A 45 -0.67 6.38 1.19
N VAL A 46 -1.42 7.39 1.66
CA VAL A 46 -2.60 7.19 2.51
C VAL A 46 -3.70 6.44 1.74
N VAL A 47 -3.95 6.83 0.48
CA VAL A 47 -4.95 6.15 -0.37
C VAL A 47 -4.56 4.69 -0.62
N VAL A 48 -3.31 4.42 -1.02
CA VAL A 48 -2.82 3.05 -1.21
C VAL A 48 -2.91 2.25 0.09
N GLY A 49 -2.51 2.82 1.23
CA GLY A 49 -2.62 2.16 2.53
C GLY A 49 -4.06 1.78 2.90
N LEU A 50 -5.03 2.64 2.62
CA LEU A 50 -6.45 2.33 2.81
C LEU A 50 -6.93 1.22 1.89
N MET A 51 -6.56 1.27 0.61
CA MET A 51 -6.96 0.26 -0.38
C MET A 51 -6.37 -1.11 -0.03
N VAL A 52 -5.09 -1.16 0.33
CA VAL A 52 -4.41 -2.39 0.77
C VAL A 52 -5.04 -2.91 2.07
N GLY A 53 -5.28 -2.06 3.06
CA GLY A 53 -5.92 -2.46 4.32
C GLY A 53 -7.33 -3.03 4.11
N ALA A 54 -8.13 -2.43 3.23
CA ALA A 54 -9.45 -2.95 2.86
C ALA A 54 -9.35 -4.31 2.16
N ALA A 55 -8.45 -4.45 1.19
CA ALA A 55 -8.22 -5.71 0.48
C ALA A 55 -7.76 -6.84 1.42
N LEU A 56 -6.83 -6.55 2.34
CA LEU A 56 -6.37 -7.52 3.34
C LEU A 56 -7.48 -7.91 4.32
N GLY A 57 -8.31 -6.95 4.75
CA GLY A 57 -9.46 -7.23 5.61
C GLY A 57 -10.49 -8.16 4.93
N VAL A 58 -10.79 -7.92 3.64
CA VAL A 58 -11.68 -8.76 2.84
C VAL A 58 -11.08 -10.14 2.62
N SER A 59 -9.80 -10.22 2.24
CA SER A 59 -9.09 -11.48 2.03
C SER A 59 -9.07 -12.34 3.30
N GLY A 60 -8.73 -11.75 4.45
CA GLY A 60 -8.74 -12.46 5.74
C GLY A 60 -10.12 -12.98 6.13
N CYS A 61 -11.18 -12.18 5.94
CA CYS A 61 -12.55 -12.61 6.19
C CYS A 61 -12.94 -13.80 5.30
N LEU A 62 -12.57 -13.75 4.01
CA LEU A 62 -12.86 -14.80 3.05
C LEU A 62 -12.10 -16.10 3.37
N THR A 63 -10.80 -16.03 3.65
CA THR A 63 -10.00 -17.20 4.03
C THR A 63 -10.51 -17.82 5.32
N GLN A 64 -10.86 -17.03 6.33
CA GLN A 64 -11.43 -17.52 7.58
C GLN A 64 -12.79 -18.19 7.36
N ALA A 65 -13.65 -17.63 6.49
CA ALA A 65 -14.95 -18.19 6.15
C ALA A 65 -14.85 -19.52 5.39
N LEU A 66 -13.95 -19.60 4.40
CA LEU A 66 -13.74 -20.81 3.59
C LEU A 66 -13.07 -21.94 4.40
N ALA A 67 -12.08 -21.60 5.22
CA ALA A 67 -11.39 -22.59 6.07
C ALA A 67 -12.24 -23.04 7.26
N GLY A 68 -13.34 -22.34 7.57
CA GLY A 68 -14.13 -22.57 8.80
C GLY A 68 -13.32 -22.36 10.08
N ASN A 69 -12.20 -21.65 10.01
CA ASN A 69 -11.24 -21.48 11.09
C ASN A 69 -10.83 -20.01 11.21
N ARG A 70 -11.13 -19.40 12.37
CA ARG A 70 -10.80 -18.00 12.67
C ARG A 70 -9.29 -17.72 12.78
N LEU A 71 -8.45 -18.76 12.81
CA LEU A 71 -6.98 -18.62 12.77
C LEU A 71 -6.41 -18.76 11.36
N ALA A 72 -7.22 -19.11 10.35
CA ALA A 72 -6.72 -19.25 8.99
C ALA A 72 -6.32 -17.87 8.43
N THR A 73 -5.09 -17.78 7.91
CA THR A 73 -4.54 -16.59 7.26
C THR A 73 -4.39 -16.85 5.76
N PRO A 74 -4.53 -15.81 4.92
CA PRO A 74 -4.46 -15.94 3.45
C PRO A 74 -3.11 -16.46 2.93
N ASP A 75 -2.07 -16.49 3.76
CA ASP A 75 -0.74 -16.99 3.41
C ASP A 75 -0.71 -18.49 3.09
N ILE A 76 -1.65 -19.27 3.65
CA ILE A 76 -1.72 -20.73 3.45
C ILE A 76 -1.98 -21.16 2.00
N ILE A 77 -2.39 -20.23 1.13
CA ILE A 77 -2.73 -20.46 -0.29
C ILE A 77 -1.50 -20.19 -1.19
N GLY A 78 -0.35 -19.80 -0.63
CA GLY A 78 0.90 -19.61 -1.39
C GLY A 78 0.96 -18.31 -2.22
N VAL A 79 -0.04 -17.43 -2.09
CA VAL A 79 -0.15 -16.17 -2.86
C VAL A 79 1.05 -15.24 -2.61
N ASN A 80 1.53 -15.17 -1.37
CA ASN A 80 2.68 -14.35 -0.97
C ASN A 80 4.00 -14.91 -1.56
N GLU A 81 4.15 -16.23 -1.54
CA GLU A 81 5.31 -16.93 -2.10
C GLU A 81 5.37 -16.77 -3.62
N GLY A 82 4.23 -16.89 -4.31
CA GLY A 82 4.11 -16.65 -5.75
C GLY A 82 4.45 -15.21 -6.15
N ALA A 83 3.92 -14.22 -5.43
CA ALA A 83 4.22 -12.82 -5.67
C ALA A 83 5.71 -12.51 -5.47
N THR A 84 6.29 -12.98 -4.37
CA THR A 84 7.71 -12.73 -4.06
C THR A 84 8.64 -13.43 -5.03
N ALA A 85 8.34 -14.67 -5.43
CA ALA A 85 9.13 -15.40 -6.42
C ALA A 85 9.23 -14.65 -7.76
N VAL A 86 8.10 -14.16 -8.28
CA VAL A 86 8.09 -13.43 -9.56
C VAL A 86 8.76 -12.07 -9.43
N VAL A 87 8.58 -11.34 -8.33
CA VAL A 87 9.26 -10.06 -8.09
C VAL A 87 10.78 -10.24 -7.97
N VAL A 88 11.24 -11.28 -7.27
CA VAL A 88 12.67 -11.58 -7.17
C VAL A 88 13.22 -12.00 -8.53
N ALA A 89 12.50 -12.84 -9.28
CA ALA A 89 12.89 -13.24 -10.62
C ALA A 89 12.99 -12.04 -11.58
N SER A 90 12.08 -11.06 -11.49
CA SER A 90 12.13 -9.86 -12.32
C SER A 90 13.32 -8.97 -11.97
N VAL A 91 13.65 -8.83 -10.68
CA VAL A 91 14.82 -8.05 -10.24
C VAL A 91 16.12 -8.72 -10.69
N VAL A 92 16.25 -10.04 -10.57
CA VAL A 92 17.45 -10.78 -10.99
C VAL A 92 17.58 -10.82 -12.52
N GLY A 93 16.46 -10.93 -13.24
CA GLY A 93 16.45 -10.99 -14.71
C GLY A 93 16.57 -9.63 -15.41
N SER A 94 16.30 -8.53 -14.71
CA SER A 94 16.33 -7.18 -15.29
C SER A 94 17.73 -6.57 -15.26
N SER A 95 18.30 -6.26 -16.42
CA SER A 95 19.61 -5.62 -16.55
C SER A 95 19.64 -4.17 -16.06
N THR A 96 18.47 -3.56 -15.85
CA THR A 96 18.33 -2.15 -15.43
C THR A 96 18.18 -2.02 -13.91
N ALA A 97 17.97 -3.11 -13.17
CA ALA A 97 17.69 -3.10 -11.71
C ALA A 97 16.60 -2.10 -11.31
N MET A 98 15.69 -1.78 -12.22
CA MET A 98 14.67 -0.75 -12.02
C MET A 98 13.47 -1.38 -11.32
N ILE A 99 13.01 -0.74 -10.24
CA ILE A 99 11.76 -1.06 -9.55
C ILE A 99 10.60 -0.52 -10.42
N GLY A 100 10.43 -1.09 -11.61
CA GLY A 100 9.42 -0.67 -12.59
C GLY A 100 8.24 -1.65 -12.72
N ASP A 101 8.51 -2.93 -12.50
CA ASP A 101 7.55 -4.00 -12.79
C ASP A 101 6.72 -4.41 -11.56
N TRP A 102 6.21 -3.42 -10.82
CA TRP A 102 5.35 -3.65 -9.66
C TRP A 102 4.11 -4.51 -9.99
N TRP A 103 3.69 -4.51 -11.26
CA TRP A 103 2.56 -5.29 -11.79
C TRP A 103 2.86 -6.79 -11.93
N LEU A 104 4.13 -7.22 -11.92
CA LEU A 104 4.50 -8.64 -11.98
C LEU A 104 4.20 -9.38 -10.68
N GLY A 105 4.26 -8.70 -9.53
CA GLY A 105 3.92 -9.30 -8.24
C GLY A 105 2.49 -9.87 -8.18
N PRO A 106 1.46 -9.07 -8.53
CA PRO A 106 0.08 -9.57 -8.66
C PRO A 106 -0.08 -10.77 -9.60
N LEU A 107 0.69 -10.83 -10.69
CA LEU A 107 0.64 -11.96 -11.62
C LEU A 107 1.24 -13.23 -11.00
N GLY A 108 2.35 -13.11 -10.28
CA GLY A 108 2.93 -14.22 -9.53
C GLY A 108 2.00 -14.73 -8.43
N ALA A 109 1.34 -13.82 -7.73
CA ALA A 109 0.29 -14.16 -6.75
C ALA A 109 -0.87 -14.94 -7.39
N ALA A 110 -1.38 -14.48 -8.53
CA ALA A 110 -2.48 -15.13 -9.24
C ALA A 110 -2.08 -16.52 -9.77
N ALA A 111 -0.86 -16.66 -10.29
CA ALA A 111 -0.36 -17.93 -10.80
C ALA A 111 -0.15 -18.98 -9.70
N ALA A 112 0.23 -18.58 -8.49
CA ALA A 112 0.37 -19.50 -7.35
C ALA A 112 -0.98 -19.89 -6.71
N ALA A 113 -2.01 -19.06 -6.88
CA ALA A 113 -3.35 -19.30 -6.33
C ALA A 113 -4.25 -20.17 -7.24
N ALA A 114 -3.86 -20.37 -8.51
CA ALA A 114 -4.59 -21.14 -9.52
C ALA A 114 -4.23 -22.62 -9.48
#